data_AF-A0A811QRZ3-F1
#
_entry.id   AF-A0A811QRZ3-F1
#
_cell.length_a   1.000
_cell.length_b   1.000
_cell.length_c   1.000
_cell.angle_alpha   90.00
_cell.angle_beta   90.00
_cell.angle_gamma   90.00
#
_symmetry.space_group_name_H-M   'P 1'
#
loop_
_entity.id
_entity.type
_entity.pdbx_description
1 polymer ?
#
loop_
_entity_poly.entity_id
_entity_poly.type
_entity_poly.pdbx_seq_one_letter_code
_entity_poly.pdbx_strand_id
1 'polypeptide(L)'
;MTMARSSSSRPAAATVLLLAVSALCAALSSATVTVNEPIVNGLSWSFYDASCPSAEGIVRWHVADALRSDIGIAAGLIRIFFHDCFPQVRRRTSMLPSLVW
;
A
#
# COMPACT_ATOMS: atom_id res chain seq x y z
N MET A 1 -11.05 41.32 49.72
CA MET A 1 -11.52 41.73 48.38
C MET A 1 -10.64 41.00 47.37
N THR A 2 -11.07 40.18 46.41
CA THR A 2 -12.34 39.66 45.90
C THR A 2 -11.94 38.45 45.04
N MET A 3 -12.74 37.38 45.04
CA MET A 3 -12.59 36.27 44.09
C MET A 3 -12.96 36.72 42.67
N ALA A 4 -12.28 36.19 41.65
CA ALA A 4 -12.83 36.05 40.31
C ALA A 4 -12.35 34.72 39.71
N ARG A 5 -13.15 33.68 39.89
CA ARG A 5 -12.95 32.35 39.30
C ARG A 5 -13.36 32.43 37.82
N SER A 6 -12.40 32.18 36.94
CA SER A 6 -12.60 32.10 35.49
C SER A 6 -13.68 31.06 35.15
N SER A 7 -14.82 31.52 34.63
CA SER A 7 -15.93 30.68 34.17
C SER A 7 -15.88 30.56 32.65
N SER A 8 -15.00 29.71 32.11
CA SER A 8 -15.05 29.34 30.68
C SER A 8 -15.90 28.07 30.50
N SER A 9 -17.22 28.24 30.40
CA SER A 9 -18.19 27.17 30.09
C SER A 9 -18.16 26.72 28.61
N ARG A 10 -17.02 26.80 27.93
CA ARG A 10 -16.87 26.47 26.49
C ARG A 10 -16.31 25.07 26.14
N PRO A 11 -16.01 24.12 27.04
CA PRO A 11 -15.36 22.86 26.62
C PRO A 11 -16.32 21.94 25.83
N ALA A 12 -17.63 22.02 26.06
CA ALA A 12 -18.60 21.15 25.40
C ALA A 12 -18.83 21.53 23.92
N ALA A 13 -18.98 22.82 23.60
CA ALA A 13 -19.19 23.24 22.21
C ALA A 13 -17.94 23.01 21.34
N ALA A 14 -16.75 23.27 21.91
CA ALA A 14 -15.49 23.03 21.21
C ALA A 14 -15.24 21.53 20.97
N THR A 15 -15.54 20.67 21.95
CA THR A 15 -15.39 19.21 21.80
C THR A 15 -16.40 18.63 20.81
N VAL A 16 -17.65 19.09 20.80
CA VAL A 16 -18.67 18.68 19.82
C VAL A 16 -18.24 19.07 18.40
N LEU A 17 -17.71 20.28 18.21
CA LEU A 17 -17.21 20.73 16.91
C LEU A 17 -16.03 19.87 16.42
N LEU A 18 -15.08 19.55 17.30
CA LEU A 18 -13.93 18.72 16.96
C LEU A 18 -14.35 17.29 16.55
N LEU A 19 -15.30 16.69 17.27
CA LEU A 19 -15.84 15.37 16.93
C LEU A 19 -16.56 15.38 15.57
N ALA A 20 -17.37 16.41 15.30
CA ALA A 20 -18.06 16.57 14.02
C ALA A 20 -17.08 16.72 12.84
N VAL A 21 -16.01 17.52 13.01
CA VAL A 21 -14.96 17.69 11.99
C VAL A 21 -14.23 16.36 11.74
N SER A 22 -13.89 15.61 12.79
CA SER A 22 -13.21 14.32 12.65
C SER A 22 -14.07 13.27 11.91
N ALA A 23 -15.37 13.21 12.20
CA ALA A 23 -16.30 12.32 11.52
C ALA A 23 -16.51 12.72 10.04
N LEU A 24 -16.55 14.03 9.76
CA LEU A 24 -16.63 14.54 8.39
C LEU A 24 -15.36 14.20 7.59
N CYS A 25 -14.17 14.37 8.17
CA CYS A 25 -12.91 13.98 7.52
C CYS A 25 -12.83 12.47 7.23
N ALA A 26 -13.35 11.63 8.13
CA ALA A 26 -13.42 10.18 7.92
C ALA A 26 -14.39 9.81 6.78
N ALA A 27 -15.54 10.49 6.70
CA ALA A 27 -16.51 10.29 5.60
C ALA A 27 -15.98 10.76 4.24
N LEU A 28 -15.16 11.82 4.21
CA LEU A 28 -14.55 12.34 2.98
C LEU A 28 -13.33 11.53 2.51
N SER A 29 -12.70 10.74 3.38
CA SER A 29 -11.52 9.93 3.04
C SER A 29 -11.92 8.62 2.33
N SER A 30 -12.67 8.72 1.24
CA SER A 30 -12.81 7.62 0.28
C SER A 30 -11.75 7.79 -0.81
N ALA A 31 -10.53 7.38 -0.52
CA ALA A 31 -9.49 7.28 -1.54
C ALA A 31 -9.75 6.03 -2.39
N THR A 32 -10.50 6.17 -3.48
CA THR A 32 -10.59 5.11 -4.50
C THR A 32 -9.31 5.13 -5.33
N VAL A 33 -8.45 4.14 -5.15
CA VAL A 33 -7.29 3.93 -6.02
C VAL A 33 -7.78 3.32 -7.33
N THR A 34 -7.97 4.14 -8.35
CA THR A 34 -8.22 3.66 -9.71
C THR A 34 -6.88 3.43 -10.40
N VAL A 35 -6.49 2.16 -10.56
CA VAL A 35 -5.32 1.79 -11.36
C VAL A 35 -5.73 1.83 -12.82
N ASN A 36 -5.43 2.92 -13.53
CA ASN A 36 -5.75 3.09 -14.95
C ASN A 36 -4.56 2.77 -15.86
N GLU A 37 -3.68 1.86 -15.43
CA GLU A 37 -2.50 1.48 -16.22
C GLU A 37 -2.87 0.40 -17.25
N PRO A 38 -2.52 0.58 -18.54
CA PRO A 38 -2.78 -0.43 -19.56
C PRO A 38 -2.05 -1.73 -19.24
N ILE A 39 -2.82 -2.82 -19.16
CA ILE A 39 -2.27 -4.17 -19.03
C ILE A 39 -1.53 -4.51 -20.33
N VAL A 40 -0.26 -4.90 -20.23
CA VAL A 40 0.52 -5.30 -21.40
C VAL A 40 -0.03 -6.60 -22.01
N ASN A 41 0.16 -6.76 -23.32
CA ASN A 41 -0.30 -7.95 -24.05
C ASN A 41 0.22 -9.24 -23.42
N GLY A 42 -0.68 -10.21 -23.23
CA GLY A 42 -0.36 -11.51 -22.63
C GLY A 42 -0.53 -11.58 -21.12
N LEU A 43 -0.89 -10.47 -20.45
CA LEU A 43 -1.27 -10.47 -19.04
C LEU A 43 -2.78 -10.26 -18.87
N SER A 44 -3.33 -10.77 -17.77
CA SER A 44 -4.72 -10.58 -17.35
C SER A 44 -4.81 -10.66 -15.83
N TRP A 45 -5.71 -9.90 -15.22
CA TRP A 45 -6.01 -10.01 -13.79
C TRP A 45 -6.60 -11.37 -13.40
N SER A 46 -7.30 -12.02 -14.33
CA SER A 46 -7.98 -13.31 -14.13
C SER A 46 -7.21 -14.48 -14.74
N PHE A 47 -5.90 -14.35 -14.93
CA PHE A 47 -5.09 -15.34 -15.65
C PHE A 47 -5.20 -16.75 -15.05
N TYR A 48 -5.34 -16.86 -13.73
CA TYR A 48 -5.42 -18.15 -13.02
C TYR A 48 -6.83 -18.61 -12.68
N ASP A 49 -7.88 -17.85 -12.99
CA ASP A 49 -9.25 -18.15 -12.52
C ASP A 49 -9.74 -19.55 -12.95
N ALA A 50 -9.42 -19.96 -14.17
CA ALA A 50 -9.86 -21.25 -14.71
C ALA A 50 -8.93 -22.41 -14.34
N SER A 51 -7.62 -22.16 -14.20
CA SER A 51 -6.61 -23.20 -14.02
C SER A 51 -6.28 -23.46 -12.55
N CYS A 52 -6.23 -22.41 -11.72
CA CYS A 52 -5.97 -22.48 -10.29
C CYS A 52 -6.50 -21.21 -9.58
N PRO A 53 -7.81 -21.13 -9.28
CA PRO A 53 -8.42 -19.94 -8.68
C PRO A 53 -7.90 -19.62 -7.27
N SER A 54 -7.27 -20.60 -6.60
CA SER A 54 -6.68 -20.42 -5.27
C SER A 54 -5.23 -19.93 -5.31
N ALA A 55 -4.60 -19.77 -6.48
CA ALA A 55 -3.18 -19.46 -6.61
C ALA A 55 -2.77 -18.22 -5.79
N GLU A 56 -3.49 -17.11 -5.95
CA GLU A 56 -3.23 -15.85 -5.24
C GLU A 56 -3.41 -15.99 -3.72
N GLY A 57 -4.44 -16.73 -3.30
CA GLY A 57 -4.70 -17.02 -1.89
C GLY A 57 -3.60 -17.87 -1.26
N ILE A 58 -3.12 -18.90 -1.96
CA ILE A 58 -2.03 -19.77 -1.51
C ILE A 58 -0.74 -18.95 -1.35
N VAL A 59 -0.37 -18.16 -2.35
CA VAL A 59 0.82 -17.29 -2.28
C VAL A 59 0.69 -16.31 -1.12
N ARG A 60 -0.47 -15.66 -0.95
CA ARG A 60 -0.70 -14.70 0.13
C ARG A 60 -0.59 -15.35 1.50
N TRP A 61 -1.13 -16.56 1.68
CA TRP A 61 -1.05 -17.29 2.94
C TRP A 61 0.39 -17.62 3.33
N HIS A 62 1.17 -18.19 2.39
CA HIS A 62 2.57 -18.53 2.63
C HIS A 62 3.44 -17.30 2.88
N VAL A 63 3.26 -16.23 2.12
CA VAL A 63 3.99 -14.98 2.35
C VAL A 63 3.65 -14.41 3.72
N ALA A 64 2.36 -14.36 4.10
CA ALA A 64 1.96 -13.86 5.42
C ALA A 64 2.52 -14.71 6.57
N ASP A 65 2.62 -16.03 6.39
CA ASP A 65 3.25 -16.93 7.35
C ASP A 65 4.76 -16.68 7.48
N ALA A 66 5.45 -16.56 6.36
CA ALA A 66 6.88 -16.23 6.32
C ALA A 66 7.16 -14.87 6.99
N LEU A 67 6.35 -13.85 6.75
CA LEU A 67 6.49 -12.53 7.37
C LEU A 67 6.27 -12.54 8.89
N ARG A 68 5.43 -13.46 9.40
CA ARG A 68 5.26 -13.64 10.85
C ARG A 68 6.51 -14.23 11.50
N SER A 69 7.28 -15.03 10.76
CA SER A 69 8.57 -15.58 11.23
C SER A 69 9.73 -14.60 11.06
N ASP A 70 9.81 -13.90 9.92
CA ASP A 70 10.86 -12.94 9.61
C ASP A 70 10.34 -11.83 8.68
N ILE A 71 10.28 -10.61 9.23
CA ILE A 71 9.82 -9.43 8.49
C ILE A 71 10.81 -9.01 7.39
N GLY A 72 12.09 -9.39 7.49
CA GLY A 72 13.12 -9.14 6.48
C GLY A 72 12.82 -9.79 5.12
N ILE A 73 12.00 -10.84 5.11
CA ILE A 73 11.53 -11.50 3.89
C ILE A 73 10.72 -10.54 2.99
N ALA A 74 9.98 -9.59 3.56
CA ALA A 74 9.25 -8.60 2.75
C ALA A 74 10.20 -7.81 1.86
N ALA A 75 11.30 -7.31 2.44
CA ALA A 75 12.32 -6.58 1.70
C ALA A 75 13.03 -7.47 0.69
N GLY A 76 13.31 -8.73 1.05
CA GLY A 76 13.93 -9.73 0.16
C GLY A 76 13.09 -10.04 -1.07
N LEU A 77 11.78 -10.28 -0.90
CA LEU A 77 10.84 -10.55 -1.99
C LEU A 77 10.74 -9.38 -2.98
N ILE A 78 10.68 -8.15 -2.45
CA ILE A 78 10.65 -6.94 -3.28
C ILE A 78 12.00 -6.78 -4.03
N ARG A 79 13.13 -7.00 -3.34
CA ARG A 79 14.47 -6.91 -3.94
C ARG A 79 14.64 -7.89 -5.09
N ILE A 80 14.26 -9.16 -4.92
CA ILE A 80 14.42 -10.16 -5.98
C ILE A 80 13.46 -9.90 -7.16
N PHE A 81 12.23 -9.46 -6.89
CA PHE A 81 11.29 -9.06 -7.94
C PHE A 81 11.86 -7.96 -8.84
N PHE A 82 12.47 -6.93 -8.24
CA PHE A 82 13.17 -5.89 -9.01
C PHE A 82 14.44 -6.41 -9.67
N HIS A 83 15.20 -7.27 -9.01
CA HIS A 83 16.43 -7.85 -9.57
C HIS A 83 16.17 -8.69 -10.83
N ASP A 84 15.03 -9.40 -10.92
CA ASP A 84 14.69 -10.23 -12.08
C ASP A 84 14.15 -9.41 -13.27
N CYS A 85 13.49 -8.28 -13.00
CA CYS A 85 12.84 -7.47 -14.02
C CYS A 85 13.71 -6.29 -14.52
N PHE A 86 14.45 -5.63 -13.62
CA PHE A 86 15.22 -4.42 -13.95
C PHE A 86 16.34 -4.60 -14.99
N PRO A 87 17.06 -5.74 -15.11
CA PRO A 87 18.10 -5.90 -16.13
C PRO A 87 17.56 -5.94 -17.58
N GLN A 88 16.24 -5.88 -17.79
CA GLN A 88 15.62 -5.96 -19.12
C GLN A 88 15.22 -4.59 -19.71
N VAL A 89 15.29 -3.49 -18.94
CA VAL A 89 14.99 -2.13 -19.44
C VAL A 89 16.05 -1.60 -20.42
N ARG A 90 17.20 -2.28 -20.54
CA ARG A 90 18.28 -1.93 -21.48
C ARG A 90 18.44 -2.93 -22.62
N ARG A 91 17.37 -3.24 -23.38
CA ARG A 91 17.54 -3.82 -24.74
C ARG A 91 16.53 -3.28 -25.76
N ARG A 92 16.61 -1.97 -26.02
CA ARG A 92 16.72 -1.48 -27.40
C ARG A 92 18.00 -0.66 -27.48
N THR A 93 18.90 -1.08 -28.37
CA THR A 93 20.25 -0.52 -28.66
C THR A 93 21.42 -0.97 -27.77
N SER A 94 22.32 -1.72 -28.41
CA SER A 94 23.75 -2.01 -28.12
C SER A 94 24.17 -2.60 -26.75
N MET A 95 24.55 -3.88 -26.84
CA MET A 95 25.69 -4.54 -26.18
C MET A 95 26.72 -3.60 -25.52
N LEU A 96 26.98 -3.82 -24.23
CA LEU A 96 28.30 -3.77 -23.58
C LEU A 96 28.20 -4.64 -22.30
N PRO A 97 28.84 -5.82 -22.27
CA PRO A 97 28.87 -6.67 -21.09
C PRO A 97 30.08 -6.29 -20.26
N SER A 98 29.90 -5.54 -19.18
CA SER A 98 30.84 -5.50 -18.05
C SER A 98 30.26 -4.65 -16.93
N LEU A 99 30.13 -5.27 -15.76
CA LEU A 99 30.22 -4.65 -14.43
C LEU A 99 29.20 -3.55 -14.13
N VAL A 100 28.28 -3.84 -13.22
CA VAL A 100 28.19 -3.23 -11.88
C VAL A 100 26.84 -3.65 -11.27
N TRP A 101 26.98 -4.53 -10.27
CA TRP A 101 26.00 -5.10 -9.33
C TRP A 101 24.89 -5.97 -9.92
#